data_AF-A0A255T8C6-F1
#
_entry.id   AF-A0A255T8C6-F1
#
_cell.length_a   1.000
_cell.length_b   1.000
_cell.length_c   1.000
_cell.angle_alpha   90.00
_cell.angle_beta   90.00
_cell.angle_gamma   90.00
#
_symmetry.space_group_name_H-M   'P 1'
#
loop_
_entity.id
_entity.type
_entity.pdbx_description
1 polymer ?
#
loop_
_entity_poly.entity_id
_entity_poly.type
_entity_poly.pdbx_seq_one_letter_code
_entity_poly.pdbx_strand_id
1 'polypeptide(L)'
;MGRDPQRGFKSLMDKYQEKVYWHIRRLVVGHEEARDVTQDTFVKVFRSFSSYRGNGSLGGWIYRIATNEALDHIARNKARQMETDLEGTDYFSLHADEYTDYTKADAVAMQRIISSLPEKQQVAFSLRYYDELPFKEIASIMGTTEVTARVNYSIAKSKITNIITEKE
;
A
#
# COMPACT_ATOMS: atom_id res chain seq x y z
N MET A 1 -1.15 37.19 -9.10
CA MET A 1 -0.25 36.13 -8.58
C MET A 1 -0.63 34.81 -9.23
N GLY A 2 0.08 34.40 -10.27
CA GLY A 2 -0.22 33.19 -11.03
C GLY A 2 -0.10 31.96 -10.13
N ARG A 3 -1.07 31.05 -10.19
CA ARG A 3 -0.98 29.72 -9.58
C ARG A 3 0.18 29.00 -10.25
N ASP A 4 1.34 28.96 -9.61
CA ASP A 4 2.46 28.14 -10.04
C ASP A 4 2.13 26.68 -9.73
N PRO A 5 1.77 25.85 -10.74
CA PRO A 5 1.37 24.47 -10.52
C PRO A 5 2.52 23.63 -9.94
N GLN A 6 3.77 24.01 -10.19
CA GLN A 6 4.95 23.31 -9.68
C GLN A 6 5.10 23.55 -8.17
N ARG A 7 4.91 24.79 -7.69
CA ARG A 7 4.88 25.09 -6.25
C ARG A 7 3.73 24.38 -5.54
N GLY A 8 2.53 24.39 -6.12
CA GLY A 8 1.37 23.71 -5.54
C GLY A 8 1.57 22.20 -5.45
N PHE A 9 2.15 21.58 -6.49
CA PHE A 9 2.45 20.15 -6.49
C PHE A 9 3.57 19.79 -5.52
N LYS A 10 4.60 20.64 -5.38
CA LYS A 10 5.64 20.44 -4.36
C LYS A 10 5.04 20.38 -2.96
N SER A 11 4.18 21.31 -2.58
CA SER A 11 3.50 21.29 -1.27
C SER A 11 2.62 20.05 -1.07
N LEU A 12 2.02 19.54 -2.14
CA LEU A 12 1.27 18.28 -2.10
C LEU A 12 2.23 17.10 -1.83
N MET A 13 3.35 17.04 -2.55
CA MET A 13 4.34 15.98 -2.38
C MET A 13 4.94 16.01 -0.97
N ASP A 14 5.37 17.18 -0.49
CA ASP A 14 5.89 17.36 0.88
C ASP A 14 4.90 16.87 1.95
N LYS A 15 3.59 16.97 1.70
CA LYS A 15 2.53 16.54 2.63
C LYS A 15 2.23 15.05 2.59
N TYR A 16 2.32 14.41 1.42
CA TYR A 16 1.79 13.06 1.21
C TYR A 16 2.86 12.01 0.89
N GLN A 17 4.05 12.40 0.42
CA GLN A 17 5.06 11.47 -0.09
C GLN A 17 5.45 10.41 0.92
N GLU A 18 5.76 10.80 2.15
CA GLU A 18 6.15 9.85 3.19
C GLU A 18 5.01 8.87 3.53
N LYS A 19 3.79 9.38 3.69
CA LYS A 19 2.62 8.55 4.01
C LYS A 19 2.29 7.56 2.90
N VAL A 20 2.35 8.03 1.65
CA VAL A 20 2.12 7.21 0.46
C VAL A 20 3.21 6.16 0.31
N TYR A 21 4.48 6.52 0.53
CA TYR A 21 5.59 5.58 0.52
C TYR A 21 5.38 4.47 1.54
N TRP A 22 5.06 4.80 2.79
CA TRP A 22 4.83 3.80 3.82
C TRP A 22 3.61 2.92 3.55
N HIS A 23 2.54 3.48 2.96
CA HIS A 23 1.40 2.70 2.50
C HIS A 23 1.79 1.69 1.42
N ILE A 24 2.54 2.13 0.40
CA ILE A 24 3.04 1.27 -0.68
C ILE A 24 3.99 0.21 -0.13
N ARG A 25 4.92 0.58 0.75
CA ARG A 25 5.91 -0.32 1.37
C ARG A 25 5.29 -1.44 2.21
N ARG A 26 4.08 -1.23 2.75
CA ARG A 26 3.33 -2.28 3.45
C ARG A 26 2.72 -3.32 2.49
N LEU A 27 2.55 -2.97 1.22
CA LEU A 27 1.99 -3.84 0.17
C LEU A 27 3.09 -4.44 -0.71
N VAL A 28 4.09 -3.63 -1.07
CA VAL A 28 5.24 -3.98 -1.90
C VAL A 28 6.44 -4.20 -1.00
N VAL A 29 6.90 -5.46 -0.97
CA VAL A 29 7.93 -5.96 -0.04
C VAL A 29 9.30 -5.37 -0.34
N GLY A 30 9.65 -5.38 -1.63
CA GLY A 30 10.92 -4.88 -2.13
C GLY A 30 11.06 -3.38 -1.90
N HIS A 31 12.18 -2.99 -1.29
CA HIS A 31 12.40 -1.61 -0.87
C HIS A 31 12.58 -0.66 -2.06
N GLU A 32 13.40 -1.05 -3.04
CA GLU A 32 13.60 -0.26 -4.25
C GLU A 32 12.33 -0.26 -5.10
N GLU A 33 11.63 -1.39 -5.21
CA GLU A 33 10.35 -1.47 -5.89
C GLU A 33 9.30 -0.56 -5.26
N ALA A 34 9.24 -0.47 -3.92
CA ALA A 34 8.32 0.42 -3.23
C ALA A 34 8.64 1.90 -3.51
N ARG A 35 9.93 2.26 -3.62
CA ARG A 35 10.34 3.63 -4.01
C ARG A 35 9.92 3.94 -5.45
N ASP A 36 10.15 3.02 -6.38
CA ASP A 36 9.77 3.18 -7.79
C ASP A 36 8.26 3.34 -7.94
N VAL A 37 7.48 2.46 -7.30
CA VAL A 37 6.01 2.54 -7.31
C VAL A 37 5.51 3.86 -6.67
N THR A 38 6.21 4.36 -5.66
CA THR A 38 5.89 5.68 -5.07
C THR A 38 6.15 6.80 -6.08
N GLN A 39 7.27 6.77 -6.80
CA GLN A 39 7.57 7.76 -7.81
C GLN A 39 6.53 7.76 -8.93
N ASP A 40 6.22 6.58 -9.48
CA ASP A 40 5.20 6.38 -10.51
C ASP A 40 3.83 6.88 -10.05
N THR A 41 3.48 6.64 -8.78
CA THR A 41 2.27 7.16 -8.16
C THR A 41 2.22 8.68 -8.24
N PHE A 42 3.27 9.40 -7.85
CA PHE A 42 3.26 10.87 -7.89
C PHE A 42 3.30 11.43 -9.32
N VAL A 43 3.96 10.75 -10.27
CA VAL A 43 3.87 11.08 -11.69
C VAL A 43 2.43 10.96 -12.18
N LYS A 44 1.71 9.89 -11.81
CA LYS A 44 0.31 9.68 -12.17
C LYS A 44 -0.61 10.70 -11.49
N VAL A 45 -0.39 11.00 -10.21
CA VAL A 45 -1.09 12.08 -9.48
C VAL A 45 -0.94 13.40 -10.21
N PHE A 46 0.27 13.79 -10.61
CA PHE A 46 0.53 15.02 -11.34
C PHE A 46 -0.23 15.07 -12.68
N ARG A 47 -0.11 13.99 -13.48
CA ARG A 47 -0.77 13.88 -14.79
C ARG A 47 -2.30 13.88 -14.69
N SER A 48 -2.84 13.26 -13.65
CA SER A 48 -4.29 13.13 -13.44
C SER A 48 -4.88 14.23 -12.57
N PHE A 49 -4.10 15.18 -12.06
CA PHE A 49 -4.58 16.19 -11.12
C PHE A 49 -5.74 17.03 -11.67
N SER A 50 -5.72 17.37 -12.97
CA SER A 50 -6.80 18.11 -13.64
C SER A 50 -8.13 17.35 -13.69
N SER A 51 -8.10 16.03 -13.54
CA SER A 51 -9.29 15.18 -13.48
C SER A 51 -9.89 15.05 -12.08
N TYR A 52 -9.17 15.50 -11.03
CA TYR A 52 -9.70 15.47 -9.68
C TYR A 52 -10.88 16.45 -9.54
N ARG A 53 -12.07 15.90 -9.36
CA ARG A 53 -13.34 16.66 -9.28
C ARG A 53 -13.73 17.08 -7.85
N GLY A 54 -12.89 16.83 -6.84
CA GLY A 54 -13.24 17.12 -5.44
C GLY A 54 -14.19 16.10 -4.80
N ASN A 55 -14.43 14.95 -5.46
CA ASN A 55 -15.22 13.87 -4.88
C ASN A 55 -14.40 13.16 -3.81
N GLY A 56 -14.68 13.45 -2.53
CA GLY A 56 -13.92 12.94 -1.39
C GLY A 56 -12.64 13.74 -1.10
N SER A 57 -11.86 13.28 -0.11
CA SER A 57 -10.64 13.98 0.30
C SER A 57 -9.54 13.85 -0.78
N LEU A 58 -8.70 14.88 -0.91
CA LEU A 58 -7.53 14.82 -1.80
C LEU A 58 -6.58 13.69 -1.40
N GLY A 59 -6.43 13.46 -0.08
CA GLY A 59 -5.63 12.36 0.44
C GLY A 59 -6.17 11.01 -0.01
N GLY A 60 -7.46 10.75 0.18
CA GLY A 60 -8.11 9.51 -0.26
C GLY A 60 -8.00 9.29 -1.78
N TRP A 61 -8.07 10.35 -2.58
CA TRP A 61 -7.82 10.24 -4.03
C TRP A 61 -6.36 9.84 -4.36
N ILE A 62 -5.37 10.43 -3.67
CA ILE A 62 -3.96 10.05 -3.81
C ILE A 62 -3.75 8.60 -3.36
N TYR A 63 -4.30 8.21 -2.21
CA TYR A 63 -4.21 6.83 -1.70
C TYR A 63 -4.89 5.82 -2.62
N ARG A 64 -5.97 6.20 -3.31
CA ARG A 64 -6.59 5.37 -4.36
C ARG A 64 -5.62 5.10 -5.50
N ILE A 65 -4.94 6.14 -6.00
CA ILE A 65 -3.93 5.99 -7.05
C ILE A 65 -2.78 5.11 -6.54
N ALA A 66 -2.23 5.40 -5.36
CA ALA A 66 -1.14 4.64 -4.74
C ALA A 66 -1.49 3.15 -4.55
N THR A 67 -2.70 2.86 -4.08
CA THR A 67 -3.18 1.49 -3.87
C THR A 67 -3.28 0.75 -5.20
N ASN A 68 -3.83 1.39 -6.23
CA ASN A 68 -3.93 0.77 -7.55
C ASN A 68 -2.54 0.50 -8.14
N GLU A 69 -1.61 1.46 -8.06
CA GLU A 69 -0.23 1.26 -8.55
C GLU A 69 0.49 0.11 -7.82
N ALA A 70 0.32 0.02 -6.50
CA ALA A 70 0.87 -1.09 -5.71
C ALA A 70 0.29 -2.45 -6.13
N LEU A 71 -1.03 -2.55 -6.28
CA LEU A 71 -1.69 -3.79 -6.70
C LEU A 71 -1.32 -4.18 -8.14
N ASP A 72 -1.25 -3.22 -9.05
CA ASP A 72 -0.82 -3.43 -10.43
C ASP A 72 0.65 -3.90 -10.49
N HIS A 73 1.52 -3.34 -9.64
CA HIS A 73 2.90 -3.82 -9.50
C HIS A 73 2.94 -5.28 -9.00
N ILE A 74 2.21 -5.60 -7.93
CA ILE A 74 2.15 -6.96 -7.37
C ILE A 74 1.63 -7.96 -8.41
N ALA A 75 0.57 -7.63 -9.13
CA ALA A 75 0.00 -8.48 -10.16
C ALA A 75 1.00 -8.76 -11.30
N ARG A 76 1.69 -7.71 -11.79
CA ARG A 76 2.74 -7.86 -12.82
C ARG A 76 3.91 -8.70 -12.33
N ASN A 77 4.31 -8.55 -11.07
CA ASN A 77 5.43 -9.32 -10.52
C ASN A 77 5.08 -10.81 -10.40
N LYS A 78 3.87 -11.14 -9.94
CA LYS A 78 3.36 -12.52 -9.90
C LYS A 78 3.32 -13.15 -11.30
N ALA A 79 2.87 -12.41 -12.30
CA ALA A 79 2.84 -12.91 -13.68
C ALA A 79 4.25 -13.26 -14.20
N ARG A 80 5.25 -12.38 -13.97
CA ARG A 80 6.65 -12.64 -14.36
C ARG A 80 7.25 -13.87 -13.66
N GLN A 81 6.93 -14.08 -12.39
CA GLN A 81 7.39 -15.27 -11.65
C GLN A 81 6.83 -16.56 -12.24
N MET A 82 5.56 -16.57 -12.65
CA MET A 82 4.94 -17.73 -13.31
C MET A 82 5.57 -18.04 -14.67
N GLU A 83 6.06 -17.03 -15.40
CA GLU A 83 6.70 -17.20 -16.71
C GLU A 83 8.14 -17.73 -16.64
N THR A 84 8.82 -17.58 -15.49
CA THR A 84 10.26 -17.86 -15.36
C THR A 84 10.57 -19.26 -14.80
N ASP A 85 9.56 -20.11 -14.53
CA ASP A 85 9.73 -21.46 -13.92
C ASP A 85 10.62 -21.46 -12.66
N LEU A 86 10.69 -20.32 -11.97
CA LEU A 86 11.36 -20.22 -10.67
C LEU A 86 10.45 -20.86 -9.62
N GLU A 87 10.57 -22.17 -9.46
CA GLU A 87 9.98 -22.91 -8.36
C GLU A 87 10.38 -22.26 -7.03
N GLY A 88 9.43 -21.61 -6.37
CA GLY A 88 9.40 -21.53 -4.91
C GLY A 88 10.52 -20.75 -4.22
N THR A 89 11.29 -19.90 -4.90
CA THR A 89 12.10 -18.92 -4.18
C THR A 89 11.16 -17.91 -3.55
N ASP A 90 11.02 -17.99 -2.23
CA ASP A 90 10.23 -17.06 -1.43
C ASP A 90 10.76 -15.63 -1.68
N TYR A 91 10.12 -14.92 -2.61
CA TYR A 91 10.45 -13.53 -2.99
C TYR A 91 10.49 -12.62 -1.75
N PHE A 92 9.74 -12.98 -0.71
CA PHE A 92 9.83 -12.33 0.59
C PHE A 92 11.17 -12.53 1.29
N SER A 93 11.69 -13.76 1.31
CA SER A 93 12.97 -14.06 1.95
C SER A 93 14.13 -13.33 1.25
N LEU A 94 14.12 -13.27 -0.09
CA LEU A 94 15.18 -12.60 -0.85
C LEU A 94 15.20 -11.08 -0.69
N HIS A 95 14.03 -10.42 -0.67
CA HIS A 95 13.96 -8.95 -0.61
C HIS A 95 13.78 -8.37 0.79
N ALA A 96 13.39 -9.18 1.79
CA ALA A 96 13.37 -8.74 3.18
C ALA A 96 14.79 -8.65 3.76
N ASP A 97 15.73 -9.47 3.29
CA ASP A 97 17.06 -9.59 3.90
C ASP A 97 18.00 -8.41 3.60
N GLU A 98 17.79 -7.67 2.51
CA GLU A 98 18.80 -6.70 2.03
C GLU A 98 18.63 -5.28 2.60
N TYR A 99 17.42 -4.89 3.06
CA TYR A 99 17.14 -3.50 3.48
C TYR A 99 16.20 -3.35 4.68
N THR A 100 15.84 -4.43 5.35
CA THR A 100 15.05 -4.33 6.59
C THR A 100 15.99 -4.11 7.76
N ASP A 101 15.92 -2.94 8.39
CA ASP A 101 16.62 -2.66 9.64
C ASP A 101 16.17 -3.70 10.70
N TYR A 102 17.01 -4.72 10.93
CA TYR A 102 16.76 -5.88 11.79
C TYR A 102 16.56 -5.51 13.27
N THR A 103 16.53 -4.22 13.61
CA THR A 103 16.38 -3.71 14.97
C THR A 103 14.97 -3.83 15.57
N LYS A 104 13.98 -4.32 14.81
CA LYS A 104 12.62 -4.63 15.32
C LYS A 104 12.06 -5.92 14.73
N ALA A 105 12.46 -7.07 15.27
CA ALA A 105 11.97 -8.40 14.87
C ALA A 105 10.43 -8.47 14.74
N ASP A 106 9.70 -7.76 15.62
CA ASP A 106 8.24 -7.69 15.62
C ASP A 106 7.67 -7.01 14.38
N ALA A 107 8.33 -5.96 13.88
CA ALA A 107 7.90 -5.25 12.68
C ALA A 107 8.06 -6.13 11.43
N VAL A 108 9.15 -6.90 11.36
CA VAL A 108 9.40 -7.88 10.28
C VAL A 108 8.37 -9.01 10.33
N ALA A 109 8.11 -9.55 11.52
CA ALA A 109 7.11 -10.59 11.72
C ALA A 109 5.71 -10.10 11.30
N MET A 110 5.32 -8.90 11.74
CA MET A 110 4.06 -8.28 11.36
C MET A 110 3.94 -8.08 9.84
N GLN A 111 5.00 -7.57 9.20
CA GLN A 111 5.01 -7.36 7.75
C GLN A 111 4.84 -8.68 7.00
N ARG A 112 5.53 -9.76 7.40
CA ARG A 112 5.38 -11.10 6.81
C ARG A 112 3.95 -11.62 6.94
N ILE A 113 3.31 -11.44 8.11
CA ILE A 113 1.93 -11.84 8.34
C ILE A 113 0.97 -11.05 7.45
N ILE A 114 1.12 -9.72 7.40
CA ILE A 114 0.26 -8.88 6.56
C ILE A 114 0.37 -9.34 5.12
N SER A 115 1.58 -9.52 4.61
CA SER A 115 1.78 -9.85 3.22
C SER A 115 1.36 -11.27 2.82
N SER A 116 1.14 -12.17 3.78
CA SER A 116 0.52 -13.49 3.51
C SER A 116 -1.00 -13.44 3.36
N LEU A 117 -1.64 -12.29 3.65
CA LEU A 117 -3.08 -12.12 3.49
C LEU A 117 -3.45 -11.87 2.02
N PRO A 118 -4.69 -12.14 1.60
CA PRO A 118 -5.24 -11.63 0.35
C PRO A 118 -5.10 -10.10 0.23
N GLU A 119 -4.75 -9.58 -0.95
CA GLU A 119 -4.45 -8.16 -1.20
C GLU A 119 -5.53 -7.19 -0.65
N LYS A 120 -6.81 -7.50 -0.83
CA LYS A 120 -7.91 -6.68 -0.29
C LYS A 120 -7.91 -6.60 1.24
N GLN A 121 -7.49 -7.66 1.91
CA GLN A 121 -7.34 -7.72 3.37
C GLN A 121 -6.10 -6.93 3.80
N GLN A 122 -4.98 -7.03 3.07
CA GLN A 122 -3.76 -6.24 3.31
C GLN A 122 -4.04 -4.73 3.25
N VAL A 123 -4.72 -4.30 2.18
CA VAL A 123 -5.06 -2.89 1.95
C VAL A 123 -6.01 -2.38 3.03
N ALA A 124 -7.10 -3.10 3.31
CA ALA A 124 -8.06 -2.69 4.34
C ALA A 124 -7.43 -2.62 5.73
N PHE A 125 -6.56 -3.58 6.07
CA PHE A 125 -5.80 -3.57 7.31
C PHE A 125 -4.85 -2.39 7.40
N SER A 126 -4.03 -2.19 6.36
CA SER A 126 -3.01 -1.14 6.35
C SER A 126 -3.61 0.25 6.51
N LEU A 127 -4.65 0.55 5.72
CA LEU A 127 -5.33 1.84 5.76
C LEU A 127 -6.04 2.10 7.10
N ARG A 128 -6.55 1.05 7.76
CA ARG A 128 -7.26 1.21 9.04
C ARG A 128 -6.33 1.29 10.24
N TYR A 129 -5.29 0.46 10.26
CA TYR A 129 -4.41 0.28 11.40
C TYR A 129 -3.26 1.29 11.42
N TYR A 130 -2.60 1.55 10.27
CA TYR A 130 -1.48 2.47 10.20
C TYR A 130 -1.89 3.89 9.79
N ASP A 131 -2.81 4.01 8.83
CA ASP A 131 -3.25 5.32 8.33
C ASP A 131 -4.49 5.86 9.06
N GLU A 132 -5.05 5.07 9.98
CA GLU A 132 -6.21 5.40 10.84
C GLU A 132 -7.45 5.92 10.09
N LEU A 133 -7.60 5.56 8.81
CA LEU A 133 -8.66 6.10 7.97
C LEU A 133 -10.05 5.53 8.35
N PRO A 134 -11.11 6.34 8.25
CA PRO A 134 -12.48 5.85 8.46
C PRO A 134 -12.88 4.90 7.32
N PHE A 135 -13.70 3.88 7.63
CA PHE A 135 -14.08 2.86 6.64
C PHE A 135 -14.74 3.42 5.38
N LYS A 136 -15.45 4.54 5.49
CA LYS A 136 -16.01 5.26 4.34
C LYS A 136 -14.93 5.70 3.35
N GLU A 137 -13.80 6.20 3.85
CA GLU A 137 -12.66 6.63 3.03
C GLU A 137 -11.88 5.42 2.51
N ILE A 138 -11.67 4.40 3.34
CA ILE A 138 -11.08 3.12 2.92
C ILE A 138 -11.86 2.51 1.76
N ALA A 139 -13.19 2.50 1.84
CA ALA A 139 -14.04 1.99 0.78
C ALA A 139 -13.89 2.78 -0.53
N SER A 140 -13.77 4.11 -0.45
CA SER A 140 -13.47 4.95 -1.60
C SER A 140 -12.11 4.63 -2.23
N ILE A 141 -11.07 4.44 -1.40
CA ILE A 141 -9.72 4.06 -1.83
C ILE A 141 -9.74 2.70 -2.52
N MET A 142 -10.41 1.71 -1.93
CA MET A 142 -10.51 0.34 -2.44
C MET A 142 -11.50 0.17 -3.60
N GLY A 143 -12.29 1.20 -3.94
CA GLY A 143 -13.35 1.11 -4.95
C GLY A 143 -14.46 0.12 -4.58
N THR A 144 -14.81 0.05 -3.29
CA THR A 144 -15.80 -0.92 -2.75
C THR A 144 -16.80 -0.24 -1.82
N THR A 145 -17.63 -1.02 -1.12
CA THR A 145 -18.58 -0.50 -0.13
C THR A 145 -17.95 -0.41 1.26
N GLU A 146 -18.47 0.47 2.12
CA GLU A 146 -18.02 0.57 3.52
C GLU A 146 -18.14 -0.76 4.27
N VAL A 147 -19.21 -1.52 4.00
CA VAL A 147 -19.43 -2.86 4.57
C VAL A 147 -18.31 -3.81 4.13
N THR A 148 -17.99 -3.84 2.84
CA THR A 148 -16.93 -4.70 2.30
C THR A 148 -15.55 -4.32 2.87
N ALA A 149 -15.25 -3.04 3.03
CA ALA A 149 -14.01 -2.59 3.66
C ALA A 149 -13.91 -3.07 5.11
N ARG A 150 -15.00 -2.95 5.89
CA ARG A 150 -15.07 -3.42 7.29
C ARG A 150 -14.90 -4.93 7.39
N VAL A 151 -15.51 -5.70 6.49
CA VAL A 151 -15.36 -7.17 6.46
C VAL A 151 -13.92 -7.57 6.16
N ASN A 152 -13.30 -6.98 5.13
CA ASN A 152 -11.89 -7.27 4.81
C ASN A 152 -10.96 -6.93 5.97
N TYR A 153 -11.16 -5.79 6.62
CA TYR A 153 -10.43 -5.43 7.84
C TYR A 153 -10.63 -6.44 8.97
N SER A 154 -11.87 -6.82 9.26
CA SER A 154 -12.17 -7.74 10.35
C SER A 154 -11.52 -9.11 10.12
N ILE A 155 -11.60 -9.64 8.90
CA ILE A 155 -10.97 -10.91 8.53
C ILE A 155 -9.44 -10.81 8.66
N ALA A 156 -8.86 -9.72 8.16
CA ALA A 156 -7.42 -9.47 8.27
C ALA A 156 -6.97 -9.46 9.74
N LYS A 157 -7.68 -8.68 10.59
CA LYS A 157 -7.40 -8.57 12.02
C LYS A 157 -7.48 -9.93 12.71
N SER A 158 -8.54 -10.70 12.48
CA SER A 158 -8.69 -12.05 13.08
C SER A 158 -7.55 -12.98 12.68
N LYS A 159 -7.16 -12.99 11.40
CA LYS A 159 -6.03 -13.83 10.94
C LYS A 159 -4.71 -13.41 11.57
N ILE A 160 -4.43 -12.12 11.65
CA ILE A 160 -3.21 -11.59 12.28
C ILE A 160 -3.19 -11.98 13.76
N THR A 161 -4.30 -11.77 14.48
CA THR A 161 -4.39 -12.15 15.90
C THR A 161 -4.14 -13.64 16.10
N ASN A 162 -4.78 -14.51 15.30
CA ASN A 162 -4.60 -15.96 15.42
C ASN A 162 -3.14 -16.37 15.19
N ILE A 163 -2.48 -15.83 14.15
CA ILE A 163 -1.08 -16.17 13.84
C ILE A 163 -0.12 -15.69 14.94
N ILE A 164 -0.41 -14.57 15.60
CA ILE A 164 0.39 -14.07 16.73
C ILE A 164 0.18 -14.98 17.95
N THR A 165 -1.06 -15.37 18.26
CA THR A 165 -1.36 -16.21 19.43
C THR A 165 -0.93 -17.68 19.27
N GLU A 166 -0.85 -18.20 18.05
CA GLU A 166 -0.35 -19.58 17.79
C GLU A 166 1.18 -19.68 17.87
N LYS A 167 1.90 -18.56 17.93
CA LYS A 167 3.36 -18.51 18.07
C LYS A 167 3.84 -18.36 19.52
N GLU A 168 2.92 -18.10 20.45
CA GLU A 168 3.16 -18.07 21.91
C GLU A 168 2.93 -19.45 22.53
#